data_AF-A0A0C1QW31-F1
#
_entry.id   AF-A0A0C1QW31-F1
#
_cell.length_a   1.000
_cell.length_b   1.000
_cell.length_c   1.000
_cell.angle_alpha   90.00
_cell.angle_beta   90.00
_cell.angle_gamma   90.00
#
_symmetry.space_group_name_H-M   'P 1'
#
loop_
_entity.id
_entity.type
_entity.pdbx_description
1 polymer ?
#
loop_
_entity_poly.entity_id
_entity_poly.type
_entity_poly.pdbx_seq_one_letter_code
_entity_poly.pdbx_strand_id
1 'polypeptide(L)'
;MLLEDVGNDVYKSWSTTKRRAEIAKLVEGYRSGLPAFILCRMTETIAGSRKRARRFLHEMMPTAERQEAAARESGPTAEFVRDCLL
;
A
#
# COMPACT_ATOMS: atom_id res chain seq x y z
N MET A 1 -10.66 -10.73 -19.18
CA MET A 1 -10.80 -9.52 -18.33
C MET A 1 -10.44 -9.97 -16.93
N LEU A 2 -9.21 -9.72 -16.49
CA LEU A 2 -8.75 -10.15 -15.16
C LEU A 2 -9.46 -9.33 -14.10
N LEU A 3 -9.86 -9.96 -13.01
CA LEU A 3 -10.52 -9.32 -11.86
C LEU A 3 -9.73 -8.10 -11.31
N GLU A 4 -8.43 -8.02 -11.61
CA GLU A 4 -7.51 -6.93 -11.27
C GLU A 4 -7.92 -5.57 -11.88
N ASP A 5 -8.55 -5.55 -13.05
CA ASP A 5 -8.87 -4.30 -13.76
C ASP A 5 -10.13 -3.60 -13.20
N VAL A 6 -11.09 -4.36 -12.67
CA VAL A 6 -12.36 -3.79 -12.21
C VAL A 6 -12.18 -2.92 -10.96
N GLY A 7 -11.30 -3.32 -10.04
CA GLY A 7 -10.98 -2.51 -8.86
C GLY A 7 -10.22 -1.24 -9.21
N ASN A 8 -9.30 -1.32 -10.16
CA ASN A 8 -8.45 -0.21 -10.57
C ASN A 8 -9.25 0.95 -11.21
N ASP A 9 -10.25 0.64 -12.03
CA ASP A 9 -11.10 1.65 -12.67
C ASP A 9 -12.00 2.39 -11.67
N VAL A 10 -12.48 1.70 -10.62
CA VAL A 10 -13.25 2.35 -9.56
C VAL A 10 -12.41 3.42 -8.85
N TYR A 11 -11.15 3.12 -8.53
CA TYR A 11 -10.29 4.08 -7.83
C TYR A 11 -9.90 5.27 -8.69
N LYS A 12 -9.82 5.13 -10.02
CA LYS A 12 -9.53 6.24 -10.93
C LYS A 12 -10.52 7.40 -10.75
N SER A 13 -11.79 7.11 -10.51
CA SER A 13 -12.85 8.11 -10.26
C SER A 13 -12.79 8.79 -8.89
N TRP A 14 -12.00 8.23 -7.94
CA TRP A 14 -11.95 8.75 -6.59
C TRP A 14 -11.07 9.98 -6.48
N SER A 15 -11.53 10.96 -5.68
CA SER A 15 -10.71 12.09 -5.27
C SER A 15 -9.50 11.63 -4.45
N THR A 16 -8.44 12.45 -4.45
CA THR A 16 -7.24 12.19 -3.63
C THR A 16 -7.58 12.04 -2.14
N THR A 17 -8.54 12.81 -1.63
CA THR A 17 -8.99 12.72 -0.23
C THR A 17 -9.59 11.35 0.08
N LYS A 18 -10.44 10.82 -0.82
CA LYS A 18 -11.06 9.50 -0.62
C LYS A 18 -10.04 8.38 -0.69
N ARG A 19 -9.09 8.45 -1.64
CA ARG A 19 -7.96 7.51 -1.72
C ARG A 19 -7.11 7.55 -0.45
N ARG A 20 -6.77 8.74 0.05
CA ARG A 20 -6.02 8.93 1.30
C ARG A 20 -6.74 8.28 2.48
N ALA A 21 -8.05 8.52 2.62
CA ALA A 21 -8.85 7.96 3.70
C ALA A 21 -8.89 6.42 3.66
N GLU A 22 -8.96 5.83 2.46
CA GLU A 22 -8.98 4.38 2.31
C GLU A 22 -7.62 3.75 2.61
N ILE A 23 -6.53 4.38 2.15
CA ILE A 23 -5.16 3.93 2.46
C ILE A 23 -4.89 4.03 3.96
N ALA A 24 -5.41 5.05 4.65
CA ALA A 24 -5.29 5.15 6.10
C ALA A 24 -5.91 3.93 6.82
N LYS A 25 -7.05 3.41 6.33
CA LYS A 25 -7.64 2.16 6.87
C LYS A 25 -6.74 0.94 6.64
N LEU A 26 -6.05 0.88 5.50
CA LEU A 26 -5.09 -0.20 5.24
C LEU A 26 -3.89 -0.14 6.19
N VAL A 27 -3.40 1.06 6.52
CA VAL A 27 -2.34 1.25 7.52
C VAL A 27 -2.80 0.78 8.90
N GLU A 28 -4.01 1.11 9.32
CA GLU A 28 -4.58 0.59 10.57
C GLU A 28 -4.78 -0.93 10.53
N GLY A 29 -5.18 -1.48 9.38
CA GLY A 29 -5.24 -2.91 9.15
C GLY A 29 -3.87 -3.58 9.32
N TYR A 30 -2.81 -2.99 8.76
CA TYR A 30 -1.43 -3.47 8.92
C TYR A 30 -1.01 -3.48 10.39
N ARG A 31 -1.27 -2.39 11.12
CA ARG A 31 -1.02 -2.30 12.57
C ARG A 31 -1.80 -3.34 13.37
N SER A 32 -2.94 -3.78 12.83
CA SER A 32 -3.79 -4.83 13.39
C SER A 32 -3.47 -6.25 12.88
N GLY A 33 -2.39 -6.44 12.10
CA GLY A 33 -1.91 -7.74 11.66
C GLY A 33 -2.14 -8.08 10.18
N LEU A 34 -2.63 -7.14 9.35
CA LEU A 34 -2.65 -7.34 7.90
C LEU A 34 -1.21 -7.49 7.36
N PRO A 35 -0.93 -8.45 6.45
CA PRO A 35 0.42 -8.61 5.90
C PRO A 35 0.90 -7.37 5.13
N ALA A 36 2.20 -7.06 5.23
CA ALA A 36 2.82 -5.90 4.57
C ALA A 36 2.66 -5.95 3.05
N PHE A 37 2.75 -7.13 2.44
CA PHE A 37 2.46 -7.32 1.02
C PHE A 37 1.05 -6.85 0.63
N ILE A 38 0.02 -7.17 1.43
CA ILE A 38 -1.36 -6.77 1.14
C ILE A 38 -1.54 -5.26 1.30
N LEU A 39 -0.98 -4.66 2.36
CA LEU A 39 -0.92 -3.20 2.51
C LEU A 39 -0.34 -2.54 1.24
N CYS A 40 0.81 -3.01 0.79
CA CYS A 40 1.54 -2.45 -0.35
C CYS A 40 0.77 -2.60 -1.66
N ARG A 41 0.25 -3.81 -1.96
CA ARG A 41 -0.53 -4.08 -3.18
C ARG A 41 -1.80 -3.25 -3.25
N MET A 42 -2.59 -3.25 -2.17
CA MET A 42 -3.86 -2.51 -2.15
C MET A 42 -3.64 -1.00 -2.20
N THR A 43 -2.60 -0.50 -1.52
CA THR A 43 -2.24 0.93 -1.59
C THR A 43 -1.82 1.33 -2.99
N GLU A 44 -1.09 0.48 -3.71
CA GLU A 44 -0.76 0.70 -5.12
C GLU A 44 -2.00 0.73 -6.02
N THR A 45 -2.90 -0.23 -5.87
CA THR A 45 -4.15 -0.27 -6.64
C THR A 45 -4.98 1.00 -6.40
N ILE A 46 -5.12 1.45 -5.15
CA ILE A 46 -5.88 2.66 -4.81
C ILE A 46 -5.17 3.93 -5.30
N ALA A 47 -3.86 4.01 -5.15
CA ALA A 47 -3.07 5.17 -5.56
C ALA A 47 -2.94 5.27 -7.10
N GLY A 48 -3.09 4.15 -7.80
CA GLY A 48 -2.96 3.99 -9.24
C GLY A 48 -1.51 3.92 -9.74
N SER A 49 -0.52 3.92 -8.83
CA SER A 49 0.88 3.64 -9.16
C SER A 49 1.72 3.44 -7.90
N ARG A 50 2.81 2.67 -8.03
CA ARG A 50 3.73 2.42 -6.90
C ARG A 50 4.38 3.67 -6.34
N LYS A 51 4.78 4.61 -7.19
CA LYS A 51 5.36 5.91 -6.76
C LYS A 51 4.40 6.69 -5.87
N ARG A 52 3.10 6.70 -6.20
CA ARG A 52 2.08 7.38 -5.38
C ARG A 52 1.79 6.62 -4.10
N ALA A 53 1.74 5.29 -4.15
CA ALA A 53 1.59 4.46 -2.97
C ALA A 53 2.70 4.71 -1.96
N ARG A 54 3.97 4.66 -2.39
CA ARG A 54 5.13 4.97 -1.55
C ARG A 54 4.96 6.33 -0.85
N ARG A 55 4.57 7.36 -1.59
CA ARG A 55 4.33 8.69 -1.01
C ARG A 55 3.26 8.66 0.10
N PHE A 56 2.11 8.04 -0.14
CA PHE A 56 1.07 7.93 0.91
C PHE A 56 1.57 7.17 2.14
N LEU A 57 2.26 6.04 1.94
CA LEU A 57 2.78 5.24 3.05
C LEU A 57 3.84 5.99 3.84
N HIS A 58 4.73 6.75 3.19
CA HIS A 58 5.73 7.58 3.88
C HIS A 58 5.10 8.73 4.68
N GLU A 59 3.95 9.25 4.23
CA GLU A 59 3.20 10.29 4.97
C GLU A 59 2.44 9.72 6.17
N MET A 60 2.09 8.42 6.17
CA MET A 60 1.21 7.80 7.17
C MET A 60 1.94 6.87 8.15
N MET A 61 3.11 6.37 7.76
CA MET A 61 3.91 5.43 8.56
C MET A 61 5.28 6.05 8.87
N PRO A 62 5.70 6.10 10.14
CA PRO A 62 7.05 6.51 10.52
C PRO A 62 8.11 5.66 9.83
N THR A 63 9.29 6.24 9.61
CA THR A 63 10.42 5.54 8.97
C THR A 63 10.77 4.22 9.67
N ALA A 64 10.77 4.19 11.01
CA ALA A 64 11.06 2.98 11.77
C ALA A 64 10.03 1.86 11.51
N GLU A 65 8.74 2.19 11.49
CA GLU A 65 7.65 1.24 11.19
C GLU A 65 7.82 0.65 9.79
N ARG A 66 8.15 1.49 8.78
CA ARG A 66 8.38 1.03 7.40
C ARG A 66 9.61 0.13 7.26
N GLN A 67 10.71 0.48 7.93
CA GLN A 67 11.94 -0.32 7.92
C GLN A 67 11.72 -1.69 8.56
N GLU A 68 11.04 -1.73 9.70
CA GLU A 68 10.69 -2.97 10.37
C GLU A 68 9.78 -3.85 9.51
N ALA A 69 8.74 -3.28 8.91
CA ALA A 69 7.84 -3.97 8.00
C ALA A 69 8.60 -4.59 6.81
N ALA A 70 9.51 -3.83 6.19
CA ALA A 70 10.31 -4.28 5.06
C ALA A 70 11.35 -5.35 5.45
N ALA A 71 11.88 -5.31 6.68
CA ALA A 71 12.84 -6.28 7.18
C ALA A 71 12.19 -7.63 7.53
N ARG A 72 10.93 -7.61 8.00
CA ARG A 72 10.16 -8.82 8.36
C ARG A 72 9.71 -9.63 7.13
N GLU A 73 9.51 -8.98 5.99
CA GLU A 73 9.10 -9.65 4.76
C GLU A 73 10.27 -10.45 4.14
N SER A 74 9.99 -11.68 3.74
CA SER A 74 10.98 -12.60 3.15
C SER A 74 10.38 -13.37 1.98
N GLY A 75 11.24 -14.01 1.18
CA GLY A 75 10.80 -14.76 0.00
C GLY A 75 10.39 -13.86 -1.19
N PRO A 76 9.56 -14.38 -2.11
CA PRO A 76 9.30 -13.75 -3.42
C PRO A 76 8.65 -12.36 -3.36
N THR A 77 8.01 -12.00 -2.26
CA THR A 77 7.30 -10.73 -2.04
C THR A 77 8.20 -9.63 -1.44
N ALA A 78 9.38 -9.99 -0.94
CA ALA A 78 10.22 -9.08 -0.16
C ALA A 78 10.73 -7.88 -0.97
N GLU A 79 11.11 -8.08 -2.23
CA GLU A 79 11.56 -6.98 -3.10
C GLU A 79 10.43 -5.98 -3.35
N PHE A 80 9.23 -6.47 -3.63
CA PHE A 80 8.04 -5.64 -3.83
C PHE A 80 7.70 -4.82 -2.57
N VAL A 81 7.73 -5.45 -1.40
CA VAL A 81 7.45 -4.76 -0.13
C VAL A 81 8.52 -3.70 0.18
N ARG A 82 9.81 -4.01 -0.05
CA ARG A 82 10.90 -3.02 0.10
C ARG A 82 10.72 -1.85 -0.86
N ASP A 83 10.43 -2.10 -2.13
CA ASP A 83 10.20 -1.04 -3.13
C ASP A 83 8.95 -0.19 -2.80
N CYS A 84 7.96 -0.76 -2.11
CA CYS A 84 6.80 0.01 -1.69
C CYS A 84 7.05 0.86 -0.44
N LEU A 85 7.86 0.36 0.49
CA LEU A 85 8.04 0.95 1.82
C LEU A 85 9.33 1.76 2.03
N LEU A 86 10.34 1.63 1.17
CA LEU A 86 11.65 2.31 1.30
C LEU A 86 11.89 3.23 0.09
#